data_AF-A0AAV9Q8T7-F1
#
_entry.id   AF-A0AAV9Q8T7-F1
#
_cell.length_a   1.000
_cell.length_b   1.000
_cell.length_c   1.000
_cell.angle_alpha   90.00
_cell.angle_beta   90.00
_cell.angle_gamma   90.00
#
_symmetry.space_group_name_H-M   'P 1'
#
loop_
_entity.id
_entity.type
_entity.pdbx_description
1 polymer ?
#
loop_
_entity_poly.entity_id
_entity_poly.type
_entity_poly.pdbx_seq_one_letter_code
_entity_poly.pdbx_strand_id
1 'polypeptide(L)'
;MALAIFTSMAIATTLEPGSDAQPAGDHAFDKRAYFQDSYKIFHRKRNAHACIMSIVFIVLFPLGAISQHLPLKGVRVTSRIHAPIQILGLAMMIGAMGLGIDMAKNDLNYFSSAHGSHVPAHVVIGLLVTSSIIVIQPAMGMLQHRHFKKTGEKSVFAYVHRWTGRVMIVLGWINSGLGFQLVGIPQVVKAHSLVRNFVLMGVLGGLWLLLMGTDGLRSHFLHRNRLSSYRVQWNRGLRLRKDGVADGSVEPSKEEQTNPRI
;
A
#
# COMPACT_ATOMS: atom_id res chain seq x y z
N MET A 1 21.89 -63.33 33.47
CA MET A 1 22.50 -63.87 32.24
C MET A 1 21.81 -65.19 31.91
N ALA A 2 21.13 -65.27 30.77
CA ALA A 2 20.57 -66.49 30.17
C ALA A 2 20.38 -66.14 28.68
N LEU A 3 21.28 -66.52 27.78
CA LEU A 3 21.47 -67.85 27.20
C LEU A 3 20.25 -68.31 26.39
N ALA A 4 20.34 -68.13 25.07
CA ALA A 4 19.44 -68.74 24.08
C ALA A 4 19.96 -70.12 23.66
N ILE A 5 19.09 -71.01 23.15
CA ILE A 5 19.43 -72.06 22.16
C ILE A 5 18.16 -72.79 21.64
N PHE A 6 17.98 -72.77 20.31
CA PHE A 6 17.45 -73.79 19.38
C PHE A 6 15.96 -74.23 19.26
N THR A 7 15.37 -73.81 18.13
CA THR A 7 14.70 -74.58 17.05
C THR A 7 13.62 -75.65 17.32
N SER A 8 12.51 -75.52 16.57
CA SER A 8 12.03 -76.60 15.67
C SER A 8 11.31 -76.02 14.45
N MET A 9 11.55 -76.59 13.26
CA MET A 9 10.96 -76.18 11.98
C MET A 9 9.96 -77.23 11.50
N ALA A 10 8.81 -76.84 10.93
CA ALA A 10 7.81 -77.78 10.40
C ALA A 10 7.26 -77.33 9.03
N ILE A 11 7.04 -78.31 8.15
CA ILE A 11 6.76 -78.23 6.71
C ILE A 11 5.56 -79.20 6.48
N ALA A 12 4.54 -78.96 5.64
CA ALA A 12 4.46 -78.09 4.45
C ALA A 12 3.03 -77.61 4.10
N THR A 13 2.96 -76.64 3.18
CA THR A 13 1.94 -76.47 2.10
C THR A 13 0.43 -76.54 2.39
N THR A 14 -0.29 -75.47 2.03
CA THR A 14 -1.29 -75.50 0.93
C THR A 14 -1.43 -74.12 0.25
N LEU A 15 -1.10 -74.08 -1.05
CA LEU A 15 -1.77 -73.29 -2.11
C LEU A 15 -1.92 -71.75 -1.98
N GLU A 16 -1.02 -71.02 -2.64
CA GLU A 16 -1.33 -69.73 -3.31
C GLU A 16 -2.26 -70.01 -4.51
N PRO A 17 -3.22 -69.11 -4.82
CA PRO A 17 -2.91 -68.05 -5.78
C PRO A 17 -3.55 -66.71 -5.43
N GLY A 18 -2.73 -65.74 -5.02
CA GLY A 18 -3.19 -64.39 -4.66
C GLY A 18 -2.19 -63.28 -5.01
N SER A 19 -1.38 -63.47 -6.04
CA SER A 19 -0.45 -62.44 -6.51
C SER A 19 -1.21 -61.29 -7.19
N ASP A 20 -1.79 -60.40 -6.38
CA ASP A 20 -2.16 -59.06 -6.80
C ASP A 20 -0.88 -58.27 -7.13
N ALA A 21 -0.34 -58.57 -8.31
CA ALA A 21 0.68 -57.80 -8.97
C ALA A 21 0.08 -56.46 -9.38
N GLN A 22 -0.09 -55.57 -8.40
CA GLN A 22 -0.46 -54.18 -8.59
C GLN A 22 0.43 -53.61 -9.69
N PRO A 23 -0.12 -53.18 -10.85
CA PRO A 23 0.69 -52.74 -11.97
C PRO A 23 1.49 -51.52 -11.54
N ALA A 24 2.83 -51.66 -11.51
CA ALA A 24 3.74 -50.60 -11.09
C ALA A 24 3.71 -49.36 -11.99
N GLY A 25 2.97 -49.41 -13.11
CA GLY A 25 2.69 -48.27 -13.99
C GLY A 25 1.74 -47.23 -13.38
N ASP A 26 0.68 -47.65 -12.70
CA ASP A 26 -0.44 -46.76 -12.34
C ASP A 26 -0.02 -45.77 -11.23
N HIS A 27 0.56 -46.29 -10.14
CA HIS A 27 1.06 -45.47 -9.02
C HIS A 27 2.18 -44.50 -9.43
N ALA A 28 2.99 -44.87 -10.43
CA ALA A 28 4.04 -44.01 -10.97
C ALA A 28 3.48 -42.92 -11.89
N PHE A 29 2.46 -43.25 -12.67
CA PHE A 29 1.72 -42.31 -13.52
C PHE A 29 0.99 -41.26 -12.67
N ASP A 30 0.25 -41.69 -11.65
CA ASP A 30 -0.50 -40.82 -10.75
C ASP A 30 0.42 -39.88 -9.95
N LYS A 31 1.54 -40.38 -9.41
CA LYS A 31 2.55 -39.50 -8.79
C LYS A 31 3.04 -38.44 -9.77
N ARG A 32 3.38 -38.82 -11.00
CA ARG A 32 3.91 -37.90 -12.02
C ARG A 32 2.86 -36.85 -12.43
N ALA A 33 1.60 -37.24 -12.58
CA ALA A 33 0.49 -36.33 -12.83
C ALA A 33 0.27 -35.37 -11.66
N TYR A 34 0.16 -35.90 -10.43
CA TYR A 34 -0.02 -35.13 -9.20
C TYR A 34 1.09 -34.09 -8.97
N PHE A 35 2.36 -34.47 -9.16
CA PHE A 35 3.48 -33.53 -9.05
C PHE A 35 3.44 -32.45 -10.15
N GLN A 36 3.12 -32.81 -11.39
CA GLN A 36 2.97 -31.83 -12.47
C GLN A 36 1.84 -30.83 -12.19
N ASP A 37 0.69 -31.29 -11.71
CA ASP A 37 -0.46 -30.42 -11.51
C ASP A 37 -0.28 -29.54 -10.27
N SER A 38 0.28 -30.07 -9.18
CA SER A 38 0.70 -29.27 -8.02
C SER A 38 1.69 -28.17 -8.41
N TYR A 39 2.70 -28.50 -9.22
CA TYR A 39 3.69 -27.54 -9.74
C TYR A 39 3.05 -26.45 -10.63
N LYS A 40 2.14 -26.84 -11.54
CA LYS A 40 1.38 -25.91 -12.40
C LYS A 40 0.49 -24.99 -11.57
N ILE A 41 -0.18 -25.53 -10.54
CA ILE A 41 -1.05 -24.78 -9.62
C ILE A 41 -0.22 -23.73 -8.86
N PHE A 42 0.90 -24.12 -8.25
CA PHE A 42 1.81 -23.18 -7.57
C PHE A 42 2.28 -22.06 -8.51
N HIS A 43 2.68 -22.39 -9.74
CA HIS A 43 3.07 -21.41 -10.75
C HIS A 43 1.96 -20.42 -11.09
N ARG A 44 0.71 -20.89 -11.19
CA ARG A 44 -0.47 -20.04 -11.41
C ARG A 44 -0.73 -19.13 -10.21
N LYS A 45 -0.75 -19.66 -8.98
CA LYS A 45 -0.91 -18.87 -7.74
C LYS A 45 0.13 -17.76 -7.64
N ARG A 46 1.41 -18.09 -7.84
CA ARG A 46 2.55 -17.15 -7.76
C ARG A 46 2.45 -16.04 -8.79
N ASN A 47 2.17 -16.40 -10.05
CA ASN A 47 2.06 -15.42 -11.13
C ASN A 47 0.83 -14.51 -10.95
N ALA A 48 -0.29 -15.06 -10.46
CA ALA A 48 -1.49 -14.28 -10.14
C ALA A 48 -1.23 -13.31 -8.97
N HIS A 49 -0.64 -13.78 -7.87
CA HIS A 49 -0.24 -12.94 -6.74
C HIS A 49 0.64 -11.76 -7.20
N ALA A 50 1.73 -12.06 -7.92
CA ALA A 50 2.67 -11.03 -8.38
C ALA A 50 2.01 -10.03 -9.34
N CYS A 51 1.22 -10.51 -10.31
CA CYS A 51 0.53 -9.64 -11.28
C CYS A 51 -0.47 -8.70 -10.59
N ILE A 52 -1.32 -9.22 -9.71
CA ILE A 52 -2.34 -8.44 -9.01
C ILE A 52 -1.69 -7.44 -8.05
N MET A 53 -0.67 -7.85 -7.28
CA MET A 53 0.05 -6.93 -6.38
C MET A 53 0.75 -5.80 -7.15
N SER A 54 1.39 -6.09 -8.28
CA SER A 54 1.98 -5.05 -9.14
C SER A 54 0.92 -4.05 -9.64
N ILE A 55 -0.22 -4.51 -10.13
CA ILE A 55 -1.32 -3.63 -10.57
C ILE A 55 -1.82 -2.75 -9.42
N VAL A 56 -2.00 -3.32 -8.23
CA VAL A 56 -2.46 -2.60 -7.03
C VAL A 56 -1.46 -1.50 -6.61
N PHE A 57 -0.18 -1.85 -6.40
CA PHE A 57 0.80 -0.94 -5.80
C PHE A 57 1.47 0.02 -6.79
N ILE A 58 1.56 -0.32 -8.08
CA ILE A 58 2.17 0.54 -9.11
C ILE A 58 1.12 1.42 -9.79
N VAL A 59 -0.12 0.93 -9.95
CA VAL A 59 -1.17 1.60 -10.73
C VAL A 59 -2.32 2.10 -9.84
N LEU A 60 -3.07 1.21 -9.20
CA LEU A 60 -4.34 1.60 -8.55
C LEU A 60 -4.15 2.54 -7.35
N PHE A 61 -3.25 2.22 -6.40
CA PHE A 61 -3.03 3.08 -5.23
C PHE A 61 -2.39 4.44 -5.60
N PRO A 62 -1.35 4.53 -6.47
CA PRO A 62 -0.84 5.81 -6.94
C PRO A 62 -1.87 6.64 -7.72
N LEU A 63 -2.66 6.05 -8.63
CA LEU A 63 -3.75 6.76 -9.32
C LEU A 63 -4.82 7.26 -8.33
N GLY A 64 -5.19 6.44 -7.37
CA GLY A 64 -6.10 6.81 -6.29
C GLY A 64 -5.56 8.01 -5.49
N ALA A 65 -4.27 8.06 -5.21
CA ALA A 65 -3.63 9.22 -4.56
C ALA A 65 -3.64 10.47 -5.46
N ILE A 66 -3.19 10.37 -6.72
CA ILE A 66 -3.14 11.47 -7.70
C ILE A 66 -4.52 12.06 -7.94
N SER A 67 -5.58 11.24 -7.93
CA SER A 67 -6.95 11.72 -8.19
C SER A 67 -7.35 12.89 -7.28
N GLN A 68 -6.86 12.97 -6.04
CA GLN A 68 -7.16 14.07 -5.12
C GLN A 68 -6.55 15.43 -5.50
N HIS A 69 -5.67 15.46 -6.51
CA HIS A 69 -5.01 16.66 -7.01
C HIS A 69 -5.69 17.21 -8.29
N LEU A 70 -6.66 16.49 -8.86
CA LEU A 70 -7.39 16.93 -10.05
C LEU A 70 -8.33 18.10 -9.72
N PRO A 71 -8.19 19.29 -10.36
CA PRO A 71 -8.96 20.49 -10.03
C PRO A 71 -10.37 20.49 -10.67
N LEU A 72 -11.12 19.41 -10.50
CA LEU A 72 -12.49 19.25 -11.03
C LEU A 72 -13.50 20.02 -10.16
N LYS A 73 -13.71 21.30 -10.50
CA LYS A 73 -14.78 22.13 -9.90
C LYS A 73 -16.13 21.43 -10.02
N GLY A 74 -16.90 21.37 -8.92
CA GLY A 74 -18.25 20.79 -8.88
C GLY A 74 -18.34 19.26 -8.70
N VAL A 75 -17.23 18.51 -8.83
CA VAL A 75 -17.23 17.05 -8.63
C VAL A 75 -16.72 16.71 -7.23
N ARG A 76 -17.43 15.83 -6.49
CA ARG A 76 -16.91 15.23 -5.25
C ARG A 76 -15.87 14.14 -5.57
N VAL A 77 -14.68 14.57 -6.00
CA VAL A 77 -13.57 13.72 -6.46
C VAL A 77 -13.22 12.62 -5.46
N THR A 78 -13.19 12.93 -4.16
CA THR A 78 -12.94 11.95 -3.09
C THR A 78 -13.92 10.78 -3.06
N SER A 79 -15.22 11.04 -3.25
CA SER A 79 -16.23 9.97 -3.18
C SER A 79 -16.54 9.33 -4.54
N ARG A 80 -16.32 10.03 -5.67
CA ARG A 80 -16.65 9.52 -7.02
C ARG A 80 -15.47 8.92 -7.78
N ILE A 81 -14.23 9.28 -7.44
CA ILE A 81 -13.04 8.82 -8.18
C ILE A 81 -12.09 8.09 -7.23
N HIS A 82 -11.66 8.74 -6.14
CA HIS A 82 -10.73 8.12 -5.19
C HIS A 82 -11.34 6.89 -4.50
N ALA A 83 -12.50 7.01 -3.85
CA ALA A 83 -13.08 5.88 -3.11
C ALA A 83 -13.33 4.63 -3.98
N PRO A 84 -13.91 4.70 -5.20
CA PRO A 84 -14.05 3.52 -6.06
C PRO A 84 -12.71 2.87 -6.46
N ILE A 85 -11.70 3.67 -6.82
CA ILE A 85 -10.36 3.15 -7.18
C ILE A 85 -9.70 2.48 -5.96
N GLN A 86 -9.83 3.08 -4.77
CA GLN A 86 -9.28 2.50 -3.54
C GLN A 86 -10.02 1.22 -3.13
N ILE A 87 -11.35 1.15 -3.25
CA ILE A 87 -12.14 -0.06 -2.95
C ILE A 87 -11.76 -1.20 -3.90
N LEU A 88 -11.63 -0.93 -5.21
CA LEU A 88 -11.18 -1.91 -6.19
C LEU A 88 -9.76 -2.40 -5.88
N GLY A 89 -8.83 -1.47 -5.63
CA GLY A 89 -7.44 -1.81 -5.26
C GLY A 89 -7.36 -2.63 -3.97
N LEU A 90 -8.18 -2.28 -2.96
CA LEU A 90 -8.25 -3.00 -1.70
C LEU A 90 -8.79 -4.43 -1.88
N ALA A 91 -9.87 -4.62 -2.65
CA ALA A 91 -10.43 -5.93 -2.93
C ALA A 91 -9.44 -6.83 -3.68
N MET A 92 -8.78 -6.30 -4.71
CA MET A 92 -7.71 -7.00 -5.45
C MET A 92 -6.52 -7.35 -4.55
N MET A 93 -6.10 -6.43 -3.67
CA MET A 93 -5.01 -6.66 -2.72
C MET A 93 -5.34 -7.75 -1.71
N ILE A 94 -6.57 -7.80 -1.19
CA ILE A 94 -7.02 -8.85 -0.25
C ILE A 94 -6.97 -10.23 -0.93
N GLY A 95 -7.49 -10.35 -2.16
CA GLY A 95 -7.41 -11.60 -2.93
C GLY A 95 -5.97 -12.04 -3.20
N ALA A 96 -5.10 -11.12 -3.60
CA ALA A 96 -3.69 -11.42 -3.81
C ALA A 96 -2.95 -11.76 -2.51
N MET A 97 -3.26 -11.09 -1.39
CA MET A 97 -2.71 -11.42 -0.07
C MET A 97 -3.13 -12.83 0.35
N GLY A 98 -4.38 -13.23 0.09
CA GLY A 98 -4.86 -14.59 0.27
C GLY A 98 -4.03 -15.63 -0.49
N LEU A 99 -3.77 -15.40 -1.78
CA LEU A 99 -2.88 -16.25 -2.59
C LEU A 99 -1.45 -16.32 -2.04
N GLY A 100 -0.93 -15.21 -1.50
CA GLY A 100 0.39 -15.16 -0.89
C GLY A 100 0.47 -15.98 0.41
N ILE A 101 -0.55 -15.87 1.26
CA ILE A 101 -0.68 -16.65 2.50
C ILE A 101 -0.85 -18.14 2.21
N ASP A 102 -1.68 -18.48 1.23
CA ASP A 102 -1.90 -19.87 0.78
C ASP A 102 -0.60 -20.52 0.32
N MET A 103 0.18 -19.87 -0.56
CA MET A 103 1.50 -20.37 -0.96
C MET A 103 2.47 -20.48 0.22
N ALA A 104 2.54 -19.46 1.08
CA ALA A 104 3.47 -19.44 2.21
C ALA A 104 3.13 -20.50 3.27
N LYS A 105 1.86 -20.90 3.43
CA LYS A 105 1.42 -21.99 4.31
C LYS A 105 1.55 -23.36 3.66
N ASN A 106 0.88 -23.55 2.53
CA ASN A 106 0.58 -24.87 1.98
C ASN A 106 1.63 -25.36 0.97
N ASP A 107 2.20 -24.45 0.17
CA ASP A 107 3.18 -24.81 -0.86
C ASP A 107 4.64 -24.69 -0.37
N LEU A 108 4.91 -23.77 0.57
CA LEU A 108 6.28 -23.39 0.99
C LEU A 108 6.57 -23.58 2.49
N ASN A 109 5.56 -23.91 3.31
CA ASN A 109 5.70 -24.19 4.75
C ASN A 109 6.44 -23.14 5.59
N TYR A 110 6.47 -21.87 5.16
CA TYR A 110 7.19 -20.77 5.83
C TYR A 110 6.71 -20.44 7.25
N PHE A 111 5.55 -20.96 7.67
CA PHE A 111 5.01 -20.79 9.02
C PHE A 111 5.20 -22.01 9.92
N SER A 112 5.87 -23.07 9.45
CA SER A 112 6.07 -24.30 10.21
C SER A 112 7.37 -24.24 11.03
N SER A 113 7.26 -24.39 12.35
CA SER A 113 8.42 -24.45 13.27
C SER A 113 9.38 -25.62 13.00
N ALA A 114 8.98 -26.60 12.19
CA ALA A 114 9.83 -27.71 11.78
C ALA A 114 10.91 -27.30 10.75
N HIS A 115 10.72 -26.18 10.06
CA HIS A 115 11.74 -25.57 9.22
C HIS A 115 12.53 -24.55 10.05
N GLY A 116 13.78 -24.87 10.41
CA GLY A 116 14.71 -23.96 11.09
C GLY A 116 15.16 -22.74 10.27
N SER A 117 14.43 -22.40 9.21
CA SER A 117 14.67 -21.31 8.27
C SER A 117 13.77 -20.12 8.60
N HIS A 118 14.37 -18.94 8.75
CA HIS A 118 13.65 -17.70 9.02
C HIS A 118 12.61 -17.36 7.94
N VAL A 119 11.46 -16.81 8.34
CA VAL A 119 10.43 -16.31 7.42
C VAL A 119 11.04 -15.24 6.50
N PRO A 120 10.92 -15.35 5.17
CA PRO A 120 11.55 -14.40 4.26
C PRO A 120 10.98 -12.99 4.41
N ALA A 121 11.85 -11.98 4.35
CA ALA A 121 11.50 -10.58 4.60
C ALA A 121 10.33 -10.07 3.74
N HIS A 122 10.21 -10.54 2.50
CA HIS A 122 9.08 -10.25 1.60
C HIS A 122 7.71 -10.63 2.18
N VAL A 123 7.63 -11.75 2.90
CA VAL A 123 6.37 -12.22 3.52
C VAL A 123 6.05 -11.40 4.77
N VAL A 124 7.05 -11.12 5.61
CA VAL A 124 6.89 -10.32 6.83
C VAL A 124 6.48 -8.88 6.49
N ILE A 125 7.23 -8.20 5.62
CA ILE A 125 6.95 -6.82 5.19
C ILE A 125 5.66 -6.77 4.38
N GLY A 126 5.44 -7.73 3.48
CA GLY A 126 4.20 -7.85 2.71
C GLY A 126 2.96 -7.88 3.61
N LEU A 127 2.91 -8.79 4.57
CA LEU A 127 1.79 -8.89 5.52
C LEU A 127 1.62 -7.62 6.35
N LEU A 128 2.71 -7.05 6.88
CA LEU A 128 2.64 -5.82 7.68
C LEU A 128 2.05 -4.67 6.87
N VAL A 129 2.49 -4.49 5.62
CA VAL A 129 2.00 -3.42 4.72
C VAL A 129 0.54 -3.67 4.33
N THR A 130 0.19 -4.86 3.85
CA THR A 130 -1.17 -5.14 3.38
C THR A 130 -2.19 -5.10 4.53
N SER A 131 -1.89 -5.69 5.69
CA SER A 131 -2.75 -5.60 6.88
C SER A 131 -2.90 -4.17 7.39
N SER A 132 -1.83 -3.38 7.39
CA SER A 132 -1.89 -1.95 7.74
C SER A 132 -2.78 -1.17 6.77
N ILE A 133 -2.68 -1.43 5.47
CA ILE A 133 -3.57 -0.81 4.48
C ILE A 133 -5.02 -1.25 4.72
N ILE A 134 -5.30 -2.55 4.89
CA ILE A 134 -6.66 -3.08 5.07
C ILE A 134 -7.39 -2.46 6.26
N VAL A 135 -6.72 -2.30 7.40
CA VAL A 135 -7.35 -1.82 8.62
C VAL A 135 -7.27 -0.29 8.72
N ILE A 136 -6.07 0.28 8.61
CA ILE A 136 -5.83 1.68 8.97
C ILE A 136 -6.32 2.63 7.88
N GLN A 137 -6.16 2.31 6.59
CA GLN A 137 -6.55 3.24 5.52
C GLN A 137 -8.07 3.48 5.45
N PRO A 138 -8.95 2.47 5.40
CA PRO A 138 -10.39 2.67 5.39
C PRO A 138 -10.92 3.32 6.67
N ALA A 139 -10.42 2.91 7.85
CA ALA A 139 -10.84 3.47 9.12
C ALA A 139 -10.57 4.98 9.19
N MET A 140 -9.34 5.39 8.85
CA MET A 140 -8.93 6.80 8.91
C MET A 140 -9.60 7.65 7.82
N GLY A 141 -9.80 7.08 6.63
CA GLY A 141 -10.57 7.73 5.56
C GLY A 141 -12.04 7.95 5.94
N MET A 142 -12.67 6.97 6.59
CA MET A 142 -14.06 7.06 7.07
C MET A 142 -14.21 8.06 8.20
N LEU A 143 -13.28 8.07 9.18
CA LEU A 143 -13.25 9.04 10.27
C LEU A 143 -13.11 10.47 9.74
N GLN A 144 -12.17 10.72 8.82
CA GLN A 144 -12.03 12.02 8.18
C GLN A 144 -13.28 12.40 7.36
N HIS A 145 -13.90 11.46 6.63
CA HIS A 145 -15.12 11.77 5.87
C HIS A 145 -16.29 12.17 6.79
N ARG A 146 -16.46 11.47 7.92
CA ARG A 146 -17.46 11.81 8.95
C ARG A 146 -17.15 13.17 9.61
N HIS A 147 -15.89 13.46 9.91
CA HIS A 147 -15.47 14.76 10.45
C HIS A 147 -15.76 15.91 9.48
N PHE A 148 -15.33 15.77 8.22
CA PHE A 148 -15.52 16.78 7.18
C PHE A 148 -17.01 17.08 6.92
N LYS A 149 -17.88 16.06 6.96
CA LYS A 149 -19.33 16.25 6.88
C LYS A 149 -19.94 17.05 8.03
N LYS A 150 -19.31 17.06 9.22
CA LYS A 150 -19.80 17.78 10.40
C LYS A 150 -19.25 19.20 10.53
N THR A 151 -17.99 19.41 10.16
CA THR A 151 -17.23 20.66 10.42
C THR A 151 -16.86 21.43 9.17
N GLY A 152 -16.85 20.80 7.99
CA GLY A 152 -16.21 21.35 6.79
C GLY A 152 -14.68 21.30 6.81
N GLU A 153 -14.05 20.79 7.88
CA GLU A 153 -12.62 20.91 8.11
C GLU A 153 -11.82 19.59 8.04
N LYS A 154 -10.50 19.74 7.90
CA LYS A 154 -9.52 18.63 7.89
C LYS A 154 -9.11 18.31 9.33
N SER A 155 -9.50 17.15 9.83
CA SER A 155 -9.02 16.65 11.12
C SER A 155 -7.60 16.11 11.04
N VAL A 156 -7.02 15.80 12.20
CA VAL A 156 -5.78 15.02 12.34
C VAL A 156 -5.84 13.70 11.56
N PHE A 157 -7.01 13.05 11.49
CA PHE A 157 -7.20 11.81 10.74
C PHE A 157 -6.89 11.96 9.24
N ALA A 158 -7.10 13.15 8.65
CA ALA A 158 -6.74 13.44 7.26
C ALA A 158 -5.22 13.39 7.02
N TYR A 159 -4.45 13.91 7.98
CA TYR A 159 -2.98 13.96 7.88
C TYR A 159 -2.38 12.57 8.07
N VAL A 160 -2.85 11.82 9.07
CA VAL A 160 -2.38 10.45 9.33
C VAL A 160 -2.78 9.52 8.17
N HIS A 161 -4.03 9.55 7.68
CA HIS A 161 -4.45 8.79 6.49
C HIS A 161 -3.50 9.04 5.30
N ARG A 162 -3.24 10.32 4.99
CA ARG A 162 -2.35 10.74 3.89
C ARG A 162 -0.90 10.26 4.08
N TRP A 163 -0.32 10.42 5.27
CA TRP A 163 1.07 10.03 5.51
C TRP A 163 1.26 8.53 5.56
N THR A 164 0.40 7.81 6.30
CA THR A 164 0.40 6.35 6.30
C THR A 164 0.21 5.79 4.88
N GLY A 165 -0.62 6.42 4.04
CA GLY A 165 -0.82 5.97 2.66
C GLY A 165 0.45 6.07 1.83
N ARG A 166 1.21 7.17 1.97
CA ARG A 166 2.50 7.38 1.30
C ARG A 166 3.55 6.36 1.75
N VAL A 167 3.71 6.18 3.07
CA VAL A 167 4.68 5.22 3.63
C VAL A 167 4.38 3.81 3.16
N MET A 168 3.11 3.38 3.18
CA MET A 168 2.71 2.03 2.78
C MET A 168 2.87 1.77 1.28
N ILE A 169 2.69 2.78 0.40
CA ILE A 169 2.99 2.65 -1.04
C ILE A 169 4.50 2.43 -1.25
N VAL A 170 5.35 3.23 -0.60
CA VAL A 170 6.82 3.11 -0.72
C VAL A 170 7.31 1.77 -0.17
N LEU A 171 6.80 1.32 0.99
CA LEU A 171 7.09 -0.01 1.52
C LEU A 171 6.60 -1.13 0.59
N GLY A 172 5.47 -0.95 -0.09
CA GLY A 172 4.97 -1.87 -1.11
C GLY A 172 5.91 -2.00 -2.33
N TRP A 173 6.53 -0.91 -2.78
CA TRP A 173 7.54 -0.93 -3.84
C TRP A 173 8.82 -1.64 -3.41
N ILE A 174 9.31 -1.37 -2.20
CA ILE A 174 10.45 -2.11 -1.61
C ILE A 174 10.10 -3.61 -1.52
N ASN A 175 8.89 -3.93 -1.05
CA ASN A 175 8.42 -5.31 -0.93
C ASN A 175 8.28 -6.02 -2.28
N SER A 176 7.92 -5.30 -3.35
CA SER A 176 7.91 -5.82 -4.73
C SER A 176 9.33 -6.26 -5.14
N GLY A 177 10.35 -5.44 -4.84
CA GLY A 177 11.76 -5.80 -5.07
C GLY A 177 12.19 -7.05 -4.31
N LEU A 178 11.85 -7.15 -3.03
CA LEU A 178 12.12 -8.35 -2.21
C LEU A 178 11.41 -9.60 -2.76
N GLY A 179 10.23 -9.45 -3.38
CA GLY A 179 9.52 -10.53 -4.05
C GLY A 179 10.27 -11.09 -5.26
N PHE A 180 10.89 -10.25 -6.07
CA PHE A 180 11.76 -10.71 -7.16
C PHE A 180 13.03 -11.39 -6.65
N GLN A 181 13.61 -10.90 -5.56
CA GLN A 181 14.76 -11.53 -4.92
C GLN A 181 14.42 -12.94 -4.41
N LEU A 182 13.24 -13.13 -3.79
CA LEU A 182 12.79 -14.41 -3.25
C LEU A 182 12.56 -15.49 -4.33
N VAL A 183 12.20 -15.10 -5.56
CA VAL A 183 11.92 -16.05 -6.66
C VAL A 183 13.19 -16.46 -7.44
N GLY A 184 14.30 -15.75 -7.26
CA GLY A 184 15.58 -16.06 -7.92
C GLY A 184 15.66 -15.57 -9.37
N ILE A 185 16.42 -14.49 -9.56
CA ILE A 185 16.86 -14.00 -10.86
C ILE A 185 18.09 -14.85 -11.25
N PRO A 186 18.12 -15.66 -12.33
CA PRO A 186 17.30 -15.58 -13.55
C PRO A 186 16.54 -16.88 -13.94
N GLN A 187 16.40 -17.87 -13.06
CA GLN A 187 15.95 -19.23 -13.45
C GLN A 187 14.42 -19.38 -13.66
N VAL A 188 13.58 -18.53 -13.07
CA VAL A 188 12.13 -18.79 -12.97
C VAL A 188 11.23 -17.65 -13.51
N VAL A 189 11.79 -16.45 -13.71
CA VAL A 189 11.05 -15.28 -14.23
C VAL A 189 11.77 -14.73 -15.45
N LYS A 190 11.06 -14.61 -16.58
CA LYS A 190 11.59 -13.98 -17.81
C LYS A 190 12.06 -12.56 -17.48
N ALA A 191 13.35 -12.27 -17.73
CA ALA A 191 14.00 -11.00 -17.38
C ALA A 191 13.21 -9.74 -17.80
N HIS A 192 12.58 -9.76 -18.98
CA HIS A 192 11.72 -8.67 -19.47
C HIS A 192 10.56 -8.31 -18.52
N SER A 193 10.01 -9.27 -17.76
CA SER A 193 8.93 -8.98 -16.81
C SER A 193 9.41 -8.24 -15.58
N LEU A 194 10.64 -8.53 -15.14
CA LEU A 194 11.31 -7.80 -14.06
C LEU A 194 11.64 -6.38 -14.52
N VAL A 195 12.32 -6.24 -15.66
CA VAL A 195 12.70 -4.93 -16.23
C VAL A 195 11.46 -4.06 -16.42
N ARG A 196 10.38 -4.59 -17.02
CA ARG A 196 9.12 -3.83 -17.19
C ARG A 196 8.53 -3.39 -15.85
N ASN A 197 8.52 -4.24 -14.82
CA ASN A 197 7.97 -3.88 -13.51
C ASN A 197 8.78 -2.74 -12.85
N PHE A 198 10.11 -2.83 -12.85
CA PHE A 198 10.97 -1.78 -12.30
C PHE A 198 10.93 -0.48 -13.12
N VAL A 199 10.86 -0.55 -14.45
CA VAL A 199 10.70 0.63 -15.31
C VAL A 199 9.34 1.30 -15.06
N LEU A 200 8.24 0.55 -14.99
CA LEU A 200 6.92 1.11 -14.65
C LEU A 200 6.90 1.73 -13.25
N MET A 201 7.50 1.06 -12.26
CA MET A 201 7.63 1.58 -10.90
C MET A 201 8.48 2.86 -10.85
N GLY A 202 9.59 2.91 -11.60
CA GLY A 202 10.46 4.09 -11.68
C GLY A 202 9.79 5.27 -12.39
N VAL A 203 9.10 5.04 -13.50
CA VAL A 203 8.42 6.11 -14.26
C VAL A 203 7.18 6.61 -13.54
N LEU A 204 6.27 5.72 -13.12
CA LEU A 204 5.02 6.11 -12.45
C LEU A 204 5.29 6.59 -11.01
N GLY A 205 6.20 5.94 -10.30
CA GLY A 205 6.63 6.35 -8.97
C GLY A 205 7.44 7.64 -8.98
N GLY A 206 8.32 7.84 -9.97
CA GLY A 206 9.03 9.09 -10.21
C GLY A 206 8.09 10.25 -10.54
N LEU A 207 7.12 10.03 -11.43
CA LEU A 207 6.06 11.02 -11.73
C LEU A 207 5.24 11.35 -10.47
N TRP A 208 4.87 10.35 -9.68
CA TRP A 208 4.15 10.55 -8.42
C TRP A 208 4.97 11.37 -7.42
N LEU A 209 6.23 11.02 -7.18
CA LEU A 209 7.14 11.78 -6.31
C LEU A 209 7.36 13.20 -6.82
N LEU A 210 7.48 13.41 -8.13
CA LEU A 210 7.61 14.73 -8.75
C LEU A 210 6.36 15.59 -8.52
N LEU A 211 5.15 15.04 -8.73
CA LEU A 211 3.89 15.75 -8.43
C LEU A 211 3.78 16.09 -6.94
N MET A 212 4.20 15.18 -6.06
CA MET A 212 4.21 15.41 -4.60
C MET A 212 5.23 16.48 -4.19
N GLY A 213 6.41 16.50 -4.83
CA GLY A 213 7.46 17.50 -4.60
C GLY A 213 7.09 18.88 -5.14
N THR A 214 6.49 18.96 -6.32
CA THR A 214 6.04 20.23 -6.91
C THR A 214 4.89 20.86 -6.12
N ASP A 215 3.97 20.09 -5.53
CA ASP A 215 2.98 20.62 -4.58
C ASP A 215 3.63 21.25 -3.34
N GLY A 216 4.63 20.58 -2.75
CA GLY A 216 5.41 21.12 -1.64
C GLY A 216 6.12 22.42 -2.02
N LEU A 217 6.85 22.41 -3.13
CA LEU A 217 7.60 23.55 -3.63
C LEU A 217 6.70 24.74 -3.99
N ARG A 218 5.55 24.48 -4.63
CA ARG A 218 4.53 25.48 -4.97
C ARG A 218 3.92 26.10 -3.72
N SER A 219 3.68 25.31 -2.67
CA SER A 219 3.19 25.85 -1.39
C SER A 219 4.19 26.83 -0.76
N HIS A 220 5.49 26.49 -0.80
CA HIS A 220 6.56 27.34 -0.27
C HIS A 220 6.78 28.62 -1.10
N PHE A 221 6.82 28.50 -2.44
CA PHE A 221 6.93 29.66 -3.33
C PHE A 221 5.72 30.61 -3.23
N LEU A 222 4.49 30.08 -3.15
CA LEU A 222 3.30 30.91 -2.97
C LEU A 222 3.31 31.62 -1.61
N HIS A 223 3.79 30.97 -0.54
CA HIS A 223 3.93 31.64 0.77
C HIS A 223 4.99 32.75 0.74
N ARG A 224 6.14 32.51 0.09
CA ARG A 224 7.19 33.52 -0.11
C ARG A 224 6.66 34.72 -0.89
N ASN A 225 5.88 34.49 -1.94
CA ASN A 225 5.26 35.56 -2.72
C ASN A 225 4.19 36.32 -1.90
N ARG A 226 3.35 35.63 -1.11
CA ARG A 226 2.35 36.29 -0.26
C ARG A 226 3.00 37.15 0.83
N LEU A 227 4.07 36.69 1.46
CA LEU A 227 4.88 37.49 2.39
C LEU A 227 5.57 38.68 1.68
N SER A 228 5.94 38.52 0.41
CA SER A 228 6.40 39.64 -0.41
C SER A 228 5.30 40.69 -0.63
N SER A 229 4.08 40.26 -0.96
CA SER A 229 2.92 41.16 -1.10
C SER A 229 2.59 41.91 0.20
N TYR A 230 2.55 41.22 1.35
CA TYR A 230 2.35 41.87 2.64
C TYR A 230 3.45 42.88 2.97
N ARG A 231 4.72 42.57 2.67
CA ARG A 231 5.86 43.49 2.84
C ARG A 231 5.78 44.70 1.92
N VAL A 232 5.36 44.53 0.66
CA VAL A 232 5.14 45.65 -0.27
C VAL A 232 3.98 46.55 0.18
N GLN A 233 2.88 45.95 0.65
CA GLN A 233 1.74 46.69 1.20
C GLN A 233 2.11 47.43 2.49
N TRP A 234 2.87 46.81 3.39
CA TRP A 234 3.39 47.42 4.61
C TRP A 234 4.29 48.63 4.31
N ASN A 235 5.23 48.49 3.37
CA ASN A 235 6.09 49.59 2.94
C ASN A 235 5.31 50.73 2.27
N ARG A 236 4.20 50.44 1.57
CA ARG A 236 3.33 51.47 0.98
C ARG A 236 2.47 52.17 2.05
N GLY A 237 1.95 51.43 3.03
CA GLY A 237 1.22 51.99 4.17
C GLY A 237 2.09 52.84 5.10
N LEU A 238 3.35 52.45 5.32
CA LEU A 238 4.33 53.25 6.07
C LEU A 238 4.65 54.58 5.39
N ARG A 239 4.70 54.62 4.04
CA ARG A 239 4.87 55.88 3.29
C ARG A 239 3.66 56.79 3.49
N LEU A 240 2.45 56.31 3.20
CA LEU A 240 1.21 57.09 3.38
C LEU A 240 1.04 57.65 4.81
N ARG A 241 1.47 56.90 5.84
CA ARG A 241 1.47 57.38 7.23
C ARG A 241 2.59 58.38 7.56
N LYS A 242 3.69 58.38 6.81
CA LYS A 242 4.74 59.40 6.92
C LYS A 242 4.34 60.68 6.19
N ASP A 243 3.62 60.53 5.08
CA ASP A 243 3.15 61.63 4.23
C ASP A 243 1.90 62.32 4.83
N GLY A 244 1.09 61.59 5.63
CA GLY A 244 -0.15 62.08 6.26
C GLY A 244 -0.03 62.57 7.72
N VAL A 245 1.18 62.77 8.26
CA VAL A 245 1.42 63.29 9.63
C VAL A 245 1.97 64.73 9.59
N ALA A 246 1.86 65.40 8.43
CA ALA A 246 2.33 66.77 8.22
C ALA A 246 1.28 67.87 8.48
N ASP A 247 0.02 67.51 8.77
CA ASP A 247 -1.05 68.47 9.07
C ASP A 247 -2.03 67.92 10.11
N GLY A 248 -2.61 68.79 10.93
CA GLY A 248 -3.53 68.44 12.02
C GLY A 248 -3.06 68.80 13.44
N SER A 249 -2.63 70.04 13.67
CA SER A 249 -2.63 70.61 15.03
C SER A 249 -4.06 70.95 15.46
N VAL A 250 -4.53 70.37 16.56
CA VAL A 250 -5.88 70.61 17.13
C VAL A 250 -5.77 71.60 18.28
N GLU A 251 -6.44 72.76 18.16
CA GLU A 251 -6.71 73.63 19.31
C GLU A 251 -8.04 73.26 19.99
N PRO A 252 -8.15 73.37 21.34
CA PRO A 252 -9.40 73.17 22.07
C PRO A 252 -10.06 74.51 22.48
N SER A 253 -11.32 74.74 22.11
CA SER A 253 -12.09 75.91 22.57
C SER A 253 -13.49 75.54 23.10
N LYS A 254 -13.54 75.47 24.45
CA LYS A 254 -14.61 75.86 25.41
C LYS A 254 -16.10 75.50 25.20
N GLU A 255 -16.72 75.31 26.36
CA GLU A 255 -18.14 75.00 26.63
C GLU A 255 -19.11 76.12 26.20
N GLU A 256 -20.36 75.75 25.83
CA GLU A 256 -21.56 76.53 26.22
C GLU A 256 -22.87 75.70 26.28
N GLN A 257 -23.39 75.55 27.51
CA GLN A 257 -24.80 75.58 27.97
C GLN A 257 -25.99 74.87 27.23
N THR A 258 -26.51 73.85 27.92
CA THR A 258 -27.94 73.61 28.31
C THR A 258 -29.13 73.51 27.32
N ASN A 259 -29.63 72.26 27.20
CA ASN A 259 -31.05 71.83 27.42
C ASN A 259 -32.14 72.15 26.33
N PRO A 260 -33.40 71.63 26.40
CA PRO A 260 -33.82 70.54 25.48
C PRO A 260 -35.23 70.72 24.85
N ARG A 261 -35.83 69.60 24.38
CA ARG A 261 -37.16 69.38 23.75
C ARG A 261 -37.16 69.56 22.22
N ILE A 262 -37.94 68.82 21.42
CA ILE A 262 -39.00 67.81 21.69
C ILE A 262 -38.58 66.48 21.06
#